data_AF-A0AAD7YIP8-F1
#
_entry.id   AF-A0AAD7YIP8-F1
#
_cell.length_a   1.000
_cell.length_b   1.000
_cell.length_c   1.000
_cell.angle_alpha   90.00
_cell.angle_beta   90.00
_cell.angle_gamma   90.00
#
_symmetry.space_group_name_H-M   'P 1'
#
loop_
_entity.id
_entity.type
_entity.pdbx_description
1 polymer ?
#
loop_
_entity_poly.entity_id
_entity_poly.type
_entity_poly.pdbx_seq_one_letter_code
_entity_poly.pdbx_strand_id
1 'polypeptide(L)'
;MSLYRPEPAWQRDNNSIARNGDPLAAIYNEGTWRLNKVSPLYNLQYSTVKLKQYASKIRQALVGAIAANSSTKYVVQIEEQANLKYCEDDASALHINVLSSTPDKNAKSKISYAAILLSWGISVTVDQATHLPYMLERGEQRVGTAVKNTLQTIFDCQIKQFCFTQQQLLYFGFNFVEYDSSRSTDPFTLTYRTPQVDHKDKLNLSFEVGDIQLIWNGIKNYEAKKSDIVTLAYQNLQNQIFEMLLLDITVFDLCEVSLPRAEVKSSGVVKMKTPEIVNCVLTVLNEINHIISHTDQNSSNSSDT
;
A
#
# COMPACT_ATOMS: atom_id res chain seq x y z
N MET A 1 -5.85 -45.11 2.13
CA MET A 1 -6.87 -44.18 2.65
C MET A 1 -6.24 -42.80 2.75
N SER A 2 -6.54 -41.91 1.81
CA SER A 2 -5.99 -40.55 1.74
C SER A 2 -7.02 -39.58 2.32
N LEU A 3 -6.65 -38.87 3.38
CA LEU A 3 -7.50 -37.90 4.06
C LEU A 3 -7.60 -36.63 3.21
N TYR A 4 -8.79 -36.43 2.63
CA TYR A 4 -9.20 -35.16 2.04
C TYR A 4 -9.10 -34.05 3.08
N ARG A 5 -8.16 -33.12 2.89
CA ARG A 5 -8.08 -31.88 3.65
C ARG A 5 -9.01 -30.86 2.97
N PRO A 6 -10.05 -30.33 3.63
CA PRO A 6 -10.87 -29.30 3.02
C PRO A 6 -10.02 -28.04 2.84
N GLU A 7 -9.95 -27.51 1.61
CA GLU A 7 -9.43 -26.17 1.39
C GLU A 7 -10.26 -25.13 2.17
N PRO A 8 -9.61 -24.12 2.77
CA PRO A 8 -10.32 -23.10 3.53
C PRO A 8 -11.17 -22.21 2.60
N ALA A 9 -12.37 -21.85 3.07
CA ALA A 9 -13.43 -21.22 2.29
C ALA A 9 -13.12 -19.83 1.69
N TRP A 10 -11.93 -19.26 1.94
CA TRP A 10 -11.50 -17.98 1.36
C TRP A 10 -10.87 -18.12 -0.04
N GLN A 11 -10.74 -19.33 -0.58
CA GLN A 11 -10.20 -19.59 -1.93
C GLN A 11 -11.26 -19.78 -3.03
N ARG A 12 -12.56 -19.61 -2.74
CA ARG A 12 -13.61 -19.70 -3.77
C ARG A 12 -13.98 -18.33 -4.34
N ASP A 13 -13.91 -18.29 -5.67
CA ASP A 13 -14.55 -17.34 -6.59
C ASP A 13 -13.95 -15.92 -6.71
N ASN A 14 -12.76 -15.84 -7.33
CA ASN A 14 -12.27 -14.62 -8.00
C ASN A 14 -13.03 -14.38 -9.31
N ASN A 15 -14.32 -14.07 -9.20
CA ASN A 15 -15.12 -13.54 -10.30
C ASN A 15 -16.10 -12.50 -9.73
N SER A 16 -15.56 -11.39 -9.22
CA SER A 16 -16.33 -10.19 -8.84
C SER A 16 -16.09 -9.08 -9.85
N ILE A 17 -16.76 -9.20 -11.00
CA ILE A 17 -17.24 -8.02 -11.71
C ILE A 17 -18.16 -7.28 -10.72
N ALA A 18 -17.78 -6.05 -10.35
CA ALA A 18 -18.58 -5.01 -9.72
C ALA A 18 -19.75 -5.51 -8.85
N ARG A 19 -19.46 -5.92 -7.61
CA ARG A 19 -20.49 -6.05 -6.58
C ARG A 19 -20.51 -4.76 -5.75
N ASN A 20 -21.63 -4.04 -5.86
CA ASN A 20 -22.03 -2.87 -5.06
C ASN A 20 -21.24 -1.58 -5.34
N GLY A 21 -21.94 -0.45 -5.33
CA GLY A 21 -21.42 0.89 -5.66
C GLY A 21 -20.38 1.47 -4.69
N ASP A 22 -19.58 0.62 -4.05
CA ASP A 22 -18.40 1.01 -3.29
C ASP A 22 -17.17 1.00 -4.21
N PRO A 23 -16.64 2.17 -4.61
CA PRO A 23 -15.47 2.23 -5.48
C PRO A 23 -14.21 1.61 -4.84
N LEU A 24 -14.12 1.55 -3.50
CA LEU A 24 -12.96 1.00 -2.79
C LEU A 24 -12.90 -0.54 -2.80
N ALA A 25 -13.97 -1.21 -3.26
CA ALA A 25 -14.03 -2.67 -3.36
C ALA A 25 -12.95 -3.28 -4.25
N ALA A 26 -12.34 -2.49 -5.14
CA ALA A 26 -11.20 -2.92 -5.95
C ALA A 26 -9.89 -3.05 -5.14
N ILE A 27 -9.83 -2.52 -3.92
CA ILE A 27 -8.62 -2.41 -3.10
C ILE A 27 -8.70 -3.30 -1.86
N TYR A 28 -9.77 -3.21 -1.07
CA TYR A 28 -9.84 -3.92 0.20
C TYR A 28 -10.13 -5.42 -0.01
N ASN A 29 -9.69 -6.27 0.91
CA ASN A 29 -9.82 -7.74 0.86
C ASN A 29 -9.12 -8.44 -0.34
N GLU A 30 -8.26 -7.74 -1.07
CA GLU A 30 -7.52 -8.28 -2.24
C GLU A 30 -6.13 -8.89 -1.91
N GLY A 31 -5.87 -9.14 -0.62
CA GLY A 31 -4.58 -9.61 -0.12
C GLY A 31 -3.64 -8.47 0.24
N THR A 32 -2.37 -8.57 -0.16
CA THR A 32 -1.35 -7.55 0.12
C THR A 32 -1.05 -6.70 -1.11
N TRP A 33 -0.89 -5.40 -0.88
CA TRP A 33 -0.49 -4.41 -1.88
C TRP A 33 0.91 -3.90 -1.56
N ARG A 34 1.72 -3.70 -2.59
CA ARG A 34 2.96 -2.90 -2.51
C ARG A 34 2.62 -1.48 -2.91
N LEU A 35 2.95 -0.53 -2.05
CA LEU A 35 2.73 0.89 -2.29
C LEU A 35 3.93 1.48 -3.02
N ASN A 36 3.65 2.26 -4.05
CA ASN A 36 4.64 3.05 -4.78
C ASN A 36 4.17 4.51 -4.87
N LYS A 37 5.13 5.43 -4.78
CA LYS A 37 4.95 6.85 -5.12
C LYS A 37 5.16 7.05 -6.61
N VAL A 38 4.38 7.93 -7.21
CA VAL A 38 4.37 8.20 -8.64
C VAL A 38 4.45 9.71 -8.85
N SER A 39 5.39 10.17 -9.70
CA SER A 39 5.39 11.57 -10.14
C SER A 39 4.25 11.83 -11.14
N PRO A 40 3.86 13.09 -11.41
CA PRO A 40 2.85 13.41 -12.42
C PRO A 40 3.08 12.65 -13.75
N LEU A 41 2.00 12.13 -14.33
CA LEU A 41 2.02 11.36 -15.57
C LEU A 41 1.79 12.29 -16.76
N TYR A 42 2.84 12.56 -17.53
CA TYR A 42 2.76 13.45 -18.68
C TYR A 42 1.85 12.90 -19.77
N ASN A 43 0.92 13.72 -20.23
CA ASN A 43 -0.01 13.46 -21.33
C ASN A 43 -0.81 12.15 -21.17
N LEU A 44 -1.20 11.82 -19.93
CA LEU A 44 -2.15 10.75 -19.67
C LEU A 44 -3.52 11.11 -20.26
N GLN A 45 -4.10 10.17 -21.00
CA GLN A 45 -5.42 10.33 -21.61
C GLN A 45 -6.29 9.10 -21.33
N TYR A 46 -7.52 9.33 -20.85
CA TYR A 46 -8.45 8.26 -20.48
C TYR A 46 -9.29 7.72 -21.64
N SER A 47 -9.16 8.28 -22.85
CA SER A 47 -9.94 7.79 -23.99
C SER A 47 -9.68 6.30 -24.24
N THR A 48 -10.73 5.54 -24.57
CA THR A 48 -10.65 4.09 -24.78
C THR A 48 -9.58 3.69 -25.79
N VAL A 49 -9.35 4.52 -26.83
CA VAL A 49 -8.31 4.29 -27.84
C VAL A 49 -6.92 4.39 -27.21
N LYS A 50 -6.66 5.43 -26.40
CA LYS A 50 -5.37 5.63 -25.72
C LYS A 50 -5.10 4.56 -24.69
N LEU A 51 -6.08 4.18 -23.87
CA LEU A 51 -5.94 3.09 -22.90
C LEU A 51 -5.59 1.76 -23.59
N LYS A 52 -6.22 1.43 -24.72
CA LYS A 52 -5.86 0.25 -25.53
C LYS A 52 -4.44 0.34 -26.10
N GLN A 53 -4.00 1.52 -26.52
CA GLN A 53 -2.63 1.74 -26.99
C GLN A 53 -1.61 1.53 -25.87
N TYR A 54 -1.86 2.06 -24.66
CA TYR A 54 -1.01 1.84 -23.49
C TYR A 54 -0.96 0.35 -23.13
N ALA A 55 -2.10 -0.34 -23.10
CA ALA A 55 -2.16 -1.78 -22.85
C ALA A 55 -1.34 -2.59 -23.87
N SER A 56 -1.41 -2.21 -25.16
CA SER A 56 -0.61 -2.83 -26.20
C SER A 56 0.90 -2.64 -25.99
N LYS A 57 1.34 -1.44 -25.60
CA LYS A 57 2.76 -1.16 -25.30
C LYS A 57 3.26 -2.00 -24.11
N ILE A 58 2.49 -2.08 -23.02
CA ILE A 58 2.82 -2.94 -21.87
C ILE A 58 2.92 -4.41 -22.30
N ARG A 59 1.96 -4.90 -23.08
CA ARG A 59 1.98 -6.27 -23.60
C ARG A 59 3.23 -6.54 -24.43
N GLN A 60 3.63 -5.61 -25.31
CA GLN A 60 4.85 -5.73 -26.11
C GLN A 60 6.09 -5.80 -25.22
N ALA A 61 6.18 -4.95 -24.19
CA ALA A 61 7.28 -4.97 -23.23
C ALA A 61 7.33 -6.29 -22.44
N LEU A 62 6.18 -6.85 -22.05
CA LEU A 62 6.11 -8.14 -21.37
C LEU A 62 6.61 -9.29 -22.25
N VAL A 63 6.24 -9.30 -23.54
CA VAL A 63 6.74 -10.29 -24.50
C VAL A 63 8.27 -10.17 -24.65
N GLY A 64 8.79 -8.95 -24.76
CA GLY A 64 10.24 -8.73 -24.87
C GLY A 64 11.05 -9.09 -23.62
N ALA A 65 10.52 -8.79 -22.43
CA ALA A 65 11.25 -8.93 -21.17
C ALA A 65 11.14 -10.32 -20.52
N ILE A 66 10.04 -11.05 -20.76
CA ILE A 66 9.71 -12.28 -20.01
C ILE A 66 9.64 -13.50 -20.94
N ALA A 67 9.23 -13.33 -22.21
CA ALA A 67 8.84 -14.45 -23.05
C ALA A 67 9.98 -15.18 -23.78
N ALA A 68 11.26 -14.89 -23.48
CA ALA A 68 12.38 -15.57 -24.14
C ALA A 68 12.36 -17.11 -23.96
N ASN A 69 11.72 -17.64 -22.91
CA ASN A 69 11.66 -19.08 -22.61
C ASN A 69 10.29 -19.60 -22.12
N SER A 70 9.19 -18.84 -22.30
CA SER A 70 7.88 -19.22 -21.74
C SER A 70 6.76 -19.27 -22.78
N SER A 71 5.95 -20.33 -22.77
CA SER A 71 4.73 -20.45 -23.59
C SER A 71 3.55 -19.60 -23.08
N THR A 72 3.80 -18.78 -22.07
CA THR A 72 2.82 -17.93 -21.39
C THR A 72 2.35 -16.80 -22.29
N LYS A 73 1.05 -16.68 -22.49
CA LYS A 73 0.44 -15.55 -23.19
C LYS A 73 -0.05 -14.53 -22.18
N TYR A 74 0.28 -13.26 -22.41
CA TYR A 74 -0.18 -12.15 -21.58
C TYR A 74 -1.23 -11.31 -22.30
N VAL A 75 -2.30 -10.99 -21.57
CA VAL A 75 -3.32 -10.01 -21.95
C VAL A 75 -3.27 -8.88 -20.95
N VAL A 76 -3.22 -7.64 -21.45
CA VAL A 76 -3.20 -6.44 -20.61
C VAL A 76 -4.51 -5.70 -20.81
N GLN A 77 -5.16 -5.34 -19.71
CA GLN A 77 -6.37 -4.53 -19.66
C GLN A 77 -6.07 -3.27 -18.85
N ILE A 78 -6.48 -2.11 -19.37
CA ILE A 78 -6.37 -0.83 -18.69
C ILE A 78 -7.72 -0.15 -18.77
N GLU A 79 -8.23 0.26 -17.60
CA GLU A 79 -9.55 0.83 -17.45
C GLU A 79 -9.47 2.08 -16.55
N GLU A 80 -10.27 3.09 -16.91
CA GLU A 80 -10.53 4.22 -16.03
C GLU A 80 -11.52 3.81 -14.94
N GLN A 81 -11.24 4.22 -13.70
CA GLN A 81 -12.13 4.05 -12.55
C GLN A 81 -12.53 5.43 -12.04
N ALA A 82 -13.48 6.06 -12.72
CA ALA A 82 -13.89 7.45 -12.46
C ALA A 82 -14.47 7.69 -11.05
N ASN A 83 -15.02 6.64 -10.43
CA ASN A 83 -15.59 6.72 -9.08
C ASN A 83 -14.56 6.43 -7.98
N LEU A 84 -13.36 5.96 -8.32
CA LEU A 84 -12.30 5.66 -7.36
C LEU A 84 -11.47 6.93 -7.11
N LYS A 85 -12.09 7.87 -6.40
CA LYS A 85 -11.54 9.17 -6.04
C LYS A 85 -12.11 9.63 -4.69
N TYR A 86 -11.36 10.47 -3.96
CA TYR A 86 -11.82 10.96 -2.66
C TYR A 86 -12.84 12.09 -2.80
N CYS A 87 -12.62 13.00 -3.75
CA CYS A 87 -13.51 14.10 -4.08
C CYS A 87 -13.60 14.31 -5.59
N GLU A 88 -14.45 15.23 -6.05
CA GLU A 88 -14.64 15.50 -7.48
C GLU A 88 -13.41 16.10 -8.17
N ASP A 89 -12.55 16.80 -7.41
CA ASP A 89 -11.34 17.46 -7.89
C ASP A 89 -10.17 16.48 -8.13
N ASP A 90 -10.27 15.26 -7.60
CA ASP A 90 -9.30 14.20 -7.83
C ASP A 90 -9.45 13.63 -9.25
N ALA A 91 -8.31 13.38 -9.89
CA ALA A 91 -8.29 12.68 -11.17
C ALA A 91 -8.79 11.24 -11.04
N SER A 92 -9.49 10.76 -12.07
CA SER A 92 -9.95 9.35 -12.16
C SER A 92 -8.80 8.36 -11.98
N ALA A 93 -9.01 7.30 -11.21
CA ALA A 93 -8.00 6.27 -11.06
C ALA A 93 -7.81 5.46 -12.36
N LEU A 94 -6.63 4.85 -12.50
CA LEU A 94 -6.27 3.96 -13.59
C LEU A 94 -6.04 2.55 -13.06
N HIS A 95 -6.86 1.60 -13.51
CA HIS A 95 -6.75 0.19 -13.11
C HIS A 95 -6.11 -0.61 -14.24
N ILE A 96 -5.04 -1.35 -13.92
CA ILE A 96 -4.25 -2.16 -14.85
C ILE A 96 -4.30 -3.61 -14.38
N ASN A 97 -4.78 -4.50 -15.25
CA ASN A 97 -4.76 -5.95 -15.03
C ASN A 97 -3.93 -6.64 -16.11
N VAL A 98 -3.03 -7.52 -15.68
CA VAL A 98 -2.26 -8.40 -16.56
C VAL A 98 -2.69 -9.84 -16.30
N LEU A 99 -3.38 -10.42 -17.26
CA LEU A 99 -3.80 -11.81 -17.23
C LEU A 99 -2.78 -12.68 -17.93
N SER A 100 -2.42 -13.81 -17.32
CA SER A 100 -1.61 -14.84 -17.94
C SER A 100 -2.46 -16.08 -18.26
N SER A 101 -2.19 -16.70 -19.40
CA SER A 101 -2.71 -18.01 -19.77
C SER A 101 -1.59 -18.93 -20.26
N THR A 102 -1.65 -20.18 -19.81
CA THR A 102 -0.79 -21.26 -20.31
C THR A 102 -1.54 -22.07 -21.37
N PRO A 103 -0.85 -22.76 -22.28
CA PRO A 103 -1.48 -23.51 -23.38
C PRO A 103 -2.34 -24.71 -22.94
N ASP A 104 -2.32 -25.09 -21.66
CA ASP A 104 -3.13 -26.20 -21.16
C ASP A 104 -4.61 -25.86 -21.25
N LYS A 105 -5.33 -26.65 -22.06
CA LYS A 105 -6.68 -26.38 -22.60
C LYS A 105 -7.80 -26.15 -21.56
N ASN A 106 -7.51 -26.28 -20.27
CA ASN A 106 -8.48 -26.10 -19.18
C ASN A 106 -8.10 -25.00 -18.17
N ALA A 107 -6.98 -24.29 -18.33
CA ALA A 107 -6.57 -23.24 -17.40
C ALA A 107 -7.30 -21.91 -17.71
N LYS A 108 -8.21 -21.49 -16.82
CA LYS A 108 -8.77 -20.14 -16.83
C LYS A 108 -7.63 -19.12 -16.72
N SER A 109 -7.74 -18.00 -17.44
CA SER A 109 -6.77 -16.90 -17.32
C SER A 109 -6.67 -16.42 -15.88
N LYS A 110 -5.46 -16.37 -15.34
CA LYS A 110 -5.19 -15.93 -13.97
C LYS A 110 -4.66 -14.50 -14.00
N ILE A 111 -5.08 -13.66 -13.05
CA ILE A 111 -4.44 -12.36 -12.83
C ILE A 111 -3.02 -12.61 -12.34
N SER A 112 -2.05 -12.32 -13.19
CA SER A 112 -0.62 -12.42 -12.89
C SER A 112 -0.10 -11.18 -12.16
N TYR A 113 -0.70 -10.03 -12.44
CA TYR A 113 -0.38 -8.75 -11.85
C TYR A 113 -1.59 -7.81 -11.94
N ALA A 114 -1.78 -7.00 -10.90
CA ALA A 114 -2.77 -5.93 -10.88
C ALA A 114 -2.13 -4.67 -10.28
N ALA A 115 -2.48 -3.51 -10.83
CA ALA A 115 -2.10 -2.22 -10.27
C ALA A 115 -3.21 -1.19 -10.38
N ILE A 116 -3.31 -0.32 -9.39
CA ILE A 116 -4.23 0.81 -9.35
C ILE A 116 -3.39 2.07 -9.12
N LEU A 117 -3.44 3.01 -10.05
CA LEU A 117 -2.90 4.36 -9.88
C LEU A 117 -4.04 5.30 -9.52
N LEU A 118 -3.91 6.08 -8.45
CA LEU A 118 -4.97 6.96 -7.97
C LEU A 118 -4.44 8.20 -7.25
N SER A 119 -5.30 9.22 -7.17
CA SER A 119 -5.24 10.33 -6.22
C SER A 119 -6.21 10.09 -5.07
N TRP A 120 -5.95 10.70 -3.92
CA TRP A 120 -6.84 10.64 -2.77
C TRP A 120 -6.75 11.91 -1.94
N GLY A 121 -7.55 12.92 -2.26
CA GLY A 121 -7.60 14.19 -1.54
C GLY A 121 -6.37 15.08 -1.70
N ILE A 122 -5.50 14.79 -2.68
CA ILE A 122 -4.35 15.63 -3.07
C ILE A 122 -4.38 15.83 -4.59
N SER A 123 -4.85 16.99 -5.02
CA SER A 123 -4.77 17.40 -6.43
C SER A 123 -3.62 18.39 -6.61
N VAL A 124 -2.66 18.05 -7.47
CA VAL A 124 -1.63 19.00 -7.92
C VAL A 124 -1.88 19.20 -9.40
N THR A 125 -2.22 20.44 -9.78
CA THR A 125 -2.41 20.80 -11.17
C THR A 125 -1.04 20.99 -11.80
N VAL A 126 -0.68 20.12 -12.72
CA VAL A 126 0.55 20.23 -13.52
C VAL A 126 0.13 20.31 -14.97
N ASP A 127 0.67 21.30 -15.69
CA ASP A 127 0.28 21.49 -17.08
C ASP A 127 0.62 20.25 -17.90
N GLN A 128 -0.35 19.80 -18.71
CA GLN A 128 -0.26 18.60 -19.54
C GLN A 128 0.04 17.29 -18.79
N ALA A 129 -0.12 17.23 -17.47
CA ALA A 129 0.13 16.02 -16.69
C ALA A 129 -0.99 15.72 -15.69
N THR A 130 -1.26 14.43 -15.48
CA THR A 130 -2.24 13.99 -14.48
C THR A 130 -1.51 13.53 -13.23
N HIS A 131 -1.92 14.04 -12.06
CA HIS A 131 -1.33 13.66 -10.79
C HIS A 131 -2.07 12.45 -10.18
N LEU A 132 -1.46 11.27 -10.25
CA LEU A 132 -1.92 10.06 -9.54
C LEU A 132 -0.79 9.59 -8.62
N PRO A 133 -0.59 10.22 -7.45
CA PRO A 133 0.61 10.07 -6.63
C PRO A 133 0.84 8.66 -6.07
N TYR A 134 -0.21 7.83 -6.04
CA TYR A 134 -0.17 6.51 -5.45
C TYR A 134 -0.35 5.42 -6.49
N MET A 135 0.50 4.41 -6.44
CA MET A 135 0.32 3.16 -7.16
C MET A 135 0.33 1.98 -6.19
N LEU A 136 -0.81 1.31 -6.09
CA LEU A 136 -0.96 0.05 -5.38
C LEU A 136 -0.73 -1.08 -6.37
N GLU A 137 0.22 -1.97 -6.13
CA GLU A 137 0.44 -3.13 -7.00
C GLU A 137 0.47 -4.46 -6.25
N ARG A 138 0.03 -5.53 -6.90
CA ARG A 138 0.11 -6.91 -6.40
C ARG A 138 0.37 -7.90 -7.53
N GLY A 139 0.80 -9.10 -7.16
CA GLY A 139 1.15 -10.16 -8.12
C GLY A 139 2.65 -10.24 -8.40
N GLU A 140 2.99 -10.80 -9.55
CA GLU A 140 4.34 -11.25 -9.90
C GLU A 140 5.32 -10.07 -10.11
N GLN A 141 6.45 -10.09 -9.42
CA GLN A 141 7.39 -8.96 -9.38
C GLN A 141 7.99 -8.65 -10.76
N ARG A 142 8.33 -9.68 -11.54
CA ARG A 142 8.91 -9.49 -12.89
C ARG A 142 7.93 -8.79 -13.84
N VAL A 143 6.66 -9.19 -13.80
CA VAL A 143 5.58 -8.54 -14.57
C VAL A 143 5.41 -7.09 -14.09
N GLY A 144 5.39 -6.86 -12.77
CA GLY A 144 5.30 -5.53 -12.21
C GLY A 144 6.44 -4.60 -12.61
N THR A 145 7.69 -5.08 -12.63
CA THR A 145 8.84 -4.30 -13.12
C THR A 145 8.68 -3.89 -14.58
N ALA A 146 8.25 -4.81 -15.45
CA ALA A 146 8.02 -4.49 -16.86
C ALA A 146 6.88 -3.47 -17.04
N VAL A 147 5.79 -3.60 -16.29
CA VAL A 147 4.68 -2.62 -16.27
C VAL A 147 5.19 -1.25 -15.83
N LYS A 148 5.85 -1.15 -14.67
CA LYS A 148 6.37 0.12 -14.13
C LYS A 148 7.36 0.79 -15.08
N ASN A 149 8.31 0.05 -15.64
CA ASN A 149 9.26 0.59 -16.61
C ASN A 149 8.56 1.14 -17.84
N THR A 150 7.55 0.41 -18.35
CA THR A 150 6.78 0.86 -19.52
C THR A 150 5.98 2.12 -19.21
N LEU A 151 5.33 2.20 -18.04
CA LEU A 151 4.59 3.39 -17.62
C LEU A 151 5.52 4.61 -17.49
N GLN A 152 6.68 4.44 -16.85
CA GLN A 152 7.68 5.49 -16.73
C GLN A 152 8.15 6.02 -18.09
N THR A 153 8.38 5.13 -19.08
CA THR A 153 8.73 5.55 -20.44
C THR A 153 7.57 6.21 -21.18
N ILE A 154 6.33 5.74 -21.03
CA ILE A 154 5.17 6.29 -21.75
C ILE A 154 4.82 7.70 -21.25
N PHE A 155 4.88 7.90 -19.94
CA PHE A 155 4.38 9.10 -19.27
C PHE A 155 5.48 10.01 -18.73
N ASP A 156 6.74 9.73 -19.07
CA ASP A 156 7.92 10.44 -18.54
C ASP A 156 7.83 10.69 -17.03
N CYS A 157 7.54 9.61 -16.29
CA CYS A 157 7.30 9.67 -14.86
C CYS A 157 8.29 8.79 -14.08
N GLN A 158 8.29 8.95 -12.76
CA GLN A 158 9.09 8.19 -11.81
C GLN A 158 8.16 7.39 -10.91
N ILE A 159 8.40 6.09 -10.80
CA ILE A 159 7.67 5.18 -9.90
C ILE A 159 8.67 4.56 -8.93
N LYS A 160 8.53 4.87 -7.64
CA LYS A 160 9.42 4.37 -6.58
C LYS A 160 8.60 3.71 -5.48
N GLN A 161 9.06 2.57 -4.98
CA GLN A 161 8.39 1.91 -3.86
C GLN A 161 8.49 2.77 -2.60
N PHE A 162 7.43 2.78 -1.78
CA PHE A 162 7.49 3.37 -0.45
C PHE A 162 8.38 2.51 0.46
N CYS A 163 9.18 3.17 1.29
CA CYS A 163 9.84 2.58 2.43
C CYS A 163 9.47 3.43 3.64
N PHE A 164 9.03 2.79 4.72
CA PHE A 164 8.55 3.49 5.91
C PHE A 164 9.55 3.40 7.04
N THR A 165 9.80 4.53 7.70
CA THR A 165 10.55 4.60 8.96
C THR A 165 9.72 4.04 10.12
N GLN A 166 10.36 3.72 11.24
CA GLN A 166 9.65 3.32 12.46
C GLN A 166 8.58 4.34 12.87
N GLN A 167 8.92 5.63 12.83
CA GLN A 167 7.96 6.69 13.17
C GLN A 167 6.74 6.67 12.24
N GLN A 168 6.94 6.47 10.94
CA GLN A 168 5.84 6.36 9.97
C GLN A 168 5.00 5.10 10.21
N LEU A 169 5.62 3.97 10.57
CA LEU A 169 4.89 2.75 10.93
C LEU A 169 4.03 2.93 12.17
N LEU A 170 4.55 3.59 13.21
CA LEU A 170 3.78 3.92 14.41
C LEU A 170 2.62 4.83 14.06
N TYR A 171 2.86 5.80 13.18
CA TYR A 171 1.84 6.70 12.70
C TYR A 171 0.69 5.95 12.02
N PHE A 172 0.98 5.02 11.12
CA PHE A 172 -0.04 4.11 10.59
C PHE A 172 -0.73 3.31 11.71
N GLY A 173 0.04 2.74 12.64
CA GLY A 173 -0.47 1.93 13.74
C GLY A 173 -1.53 2.63 14.57
N PHE A 174 -1.24 3.84 15.05
CA PHE A 174 -2.19 4.60 15.87
C PHE A 174 -3.39 5.12 15.07
N ASN A 175 -3.21 5.49 13.79
CA ASN A 175 -4.36 5.81 12.95
C ASN A 175 -5.22 4.56 12.68
N PHE A 176 -4.63 3.37 12.49
CA PHE A 176 -5.39 2.13 12.39
C PHE A 176 -6.21 1.88 13.65
N VAL A 177 -5.67 2.11 14.85
CA VAL A 177 -6.41 1.93 16.11
C VAL A 177 -7.66 2.83 16.19
N GLU A 178 -7.66 3.98 15.51
CA GLU A 178 -8.78 4.92 15.46
C GLU A 178 -9.85 4.55 14.41
N TYR A 179 -9.43 4.00 13.27
CA TYR A 179 -10.33 3.70 12.14
C TYR A 179 -10.67 2.21 11.98
N ASP A 180 -9.91 1.31 12.60
CA ASP A 180 -10.15 -0.13 12.56
C ASP A 180 -11.35 -0.49 13.46
N SER A 181 -12.30 -1.23 12.89
CA SER A 181 -13.49 -1.75 13.58
C SER A 181 -13.24 -3.09 14.28
N SER A 182 -12.01 -3.30 14.76
CA SER A 182 -11.61 -4.45 15.56
C SER A 182 -12.21 -4.37 16.97
N ARG A 183 -12.38 -5.53 17.60
CA ARG A 183 -12.85 -5.62 18.99
C ARG A 183 -11.71 -5.20 19.92
N SER A 184 -12.05 -4.72 21.11
CA SER A 184 -11.05 -4.34 22.12
C SER A 184 -10.07 -5.46 22.46
N THR A 185 -10.54 -6.72 22.45
CA THR A 185 -9.73 -7.91 22.75
C THR A 185 -8.94 -8.44 21.55
N ASP A 186 -9.10 -7.85 20.37
CA ASP A 186 -8.34 -8.29 19.20
C ASP A 186 -6.87 -7.80 19.31
N PRO A 187 -5.91 -8.48 18.67
CA PRO A 187 -4.49 -8.16 18.85
C PRO A 187 -4.03 -6.97 18.00
N PHE A 188 -3.38 -6.00 18.64
CA PHE A 188 -2.49 -5.01 18.02
C PHE A 188 -1.05 -5.51 18.16
N THR A 189 -0.39 -5.84 17.06
CA THR A 189 0.94 -6.47 17.08
C THR A 189 2.00 -5.59 16.44
N LEU A 190 3.04 -5.31 17.22
CA LEU A 190 4.28 -4.67 16.80
C LEU A 190 5.34 -5.73 16.54
N THR A 191 5.89 -5.73 15.33
CA THR A 191 6.90 -6.69 14.89
C THR A 191 8.25 -6.00 14.69
N TYR A 192 9.23 -6.45 15.45
CA TYR A 192 10.58 -5.90 15.48
C TYR A 192 11.60 -6.86 14.87
N ARG A 193 12.71 -6.29 14.39
CA ARG A 193 13.91 -7.04 13.99
C ARG A 193 15.07 -6.67 14.90
N THR A 194 15.91 -7.65 15.19
CA THR A 194 17.18 -7.42 15.89
C THR A 194 18.18 -6.77 14.92
N PRO A 195 18.81 -5.65 15.27
CA PRO A 195 19.84 -5.05 14.43
C PRO A 195 21.03 -6.00 14.27
N GLN A 196 21.64 -5.99 13.08
CA GLN A 196 22.94 -6.63 12.81
C GLN A 196 23.02 -8.17 12.98
N VAL A 197 21.89 -8.88 13.10
CA VAL A 197 21.84 -10.35 13.11
C VAL A 197 21.21 -10.86 11.81
N ASP A 198 21.82 -11.90 11.23
CA ASP A 198 21.43 -12.44 9.93
C ASP A 198 20.01 -13.05 9.95
N HIS A 199 19.29 -12.84 8.86
CA HIS A 199 17.86 -12.54 8.87
C HIS A 199 16.94 -13.75 9.03
N LYS A 200 16.18 -13.80 10.13
CA LYS A 200 14.85 -14.46 10.24
C LYS A 200 14.13 -14.18 11.57
N ASP A 201 14.87 -13.90 12.63
CA ASP A 201 14.28 -13.75 13.94
C ASP A 201 13.53 -12.42 14.06
N LYS A 202 12.26 -12.54 14.43
CA LYS A 202 11.35 -11.41 14.65
C LYS A 202 10.85 -11.49 16.08
N LEU A 203 10.92 -10.36 16.79
CA LEU A 203 10.23 -10.20 18.06
C LEU A 203 8.84 -9.64 17.77
N ASN A 204 7.80 -10.38 18.15
CA ASN A 204 6.42 -9.93 18.05
C ASN A 204 5.91 -9.59 19.45
N LEU A 205 5.45 -8.36 19.64
CA LEU A 205 4.76 -7.92 20.84
C LEU A 205 3.31 -7.64 20.49
N SER A 206 2.39 -8.36 21.14
CA SER A 206 0.95 -8.24 20.90
C SER A 206 0.26 -7.69 22.14
N PHE A 207 -0.58 -6.69 21.91
CA PHE A 207 -1.38 -6.00 22.92
C PHE A 207 -2.85 -6.12 22.55
N GLU A 208 -3.76 -5.96 23.51
CA GLU A 208 -5.17 -5.80 23.18
C GLU A 208 -5.39 -4.42 22.56
N VAL A 209 -6.18 -4.35 21.48
CA VAL A 209 -6.53 -3.07 20.82
C VAL A 209 -7.15 -2.09 21.83
N GLY A 210 -7.93 -2.58 22.79
CA GLY A 210 -8.54 -1.76 23.84
C GLY A 210 -7.51 -1.03 24.70
N ASP A 211 -6.43 -1.70 25.09
CA ASP A 211 -5.36 -1.08 25.88
C ASP A 211 -4.63 0.00 25.09
N ILE A 212 -4.36 -0.27 23.81
CA ILE A 212 -3.73 0.72 22.93
C ILE A 212 -4.67 1.91 22.69
N GLN A 213 -5.99 1.68 22.57
CA GLN A 213 -6.99 2.73 22.48
C GLN A 213 -7.01 3.60 23.75
N LEU A 214 -6.87 3.00 24.94
CA LEU A 214 -6.79 3.77 26.19
C LEU A 214 -5.56 4.68 26.21
N ILE A 215 -4.39 4.16 25.82
CA ILE A 215 -3.17 4.96 25.70
C ILE A 215 -3.36 6.09 24.69
N TRP A 216 -3.86 5.78 23.49
CA TRP A 216 -4.07 6.74 22.41
C TRP A 216 -5.08 7.83 22.78
N ASN A 217 -6.23 7.45 23.34
CA ASN A 217 -7.26 8.40 23.74
C ASN A 217 -6.83 9.29 24.90
N GLY A 218 -5.96 8.80 25.79
CA GLY A 218 -5.41 9.58 26.89
C GLY A 218 -4.48 10.71 26.45
N ILE A 219 -3.96 10.67 25.22
CA ILE A 219 -2.96 11.63 24.71
C ILE A 219 -3.36 12.36 23.43
N LYS A 220 -4.34 11.87 22.67
CA LYS A 220 -4.70 12.48 21.38
C LYS A 220 -5.27 13.90 21.49
N ASN A 221 -5.71 14.30 22.70
CA ASN A 221 -6.27 15.62 22.98
C ASN A 221 -5.24 16.66 23.42
N TYR A 222 -3.94 16.32 23.52
CA TYR A 222 -2.92 17.32 23.77
C TYR A 222 -2.78 18.26 22.57
N GLU A 223 -2.70 19.56 22.81
CA GLU A 223 -2.39 20.59 21.79
C GLU A 223 -0.92 20.48 21.36
N ALA A 224 -0.59 19.42 20.63
CA ALA A 224 0.74 19.14 20.11
C ALA A 224 0.67 18.73 18.64
N LYS A 225 1.80 18.78 17.93
CA LYS A 225 1.85 18.25 16.56
C LYS A 225 1.56 16.75 16.59
N LYS A 226 0.80 16.24 15.61
CA LYS A 226 0.39 14.82 15.52
C LYS A 226 1.59 13.85 15.57
N SER A 227 2.75 14.25 15.01
CA SER A 227 4.01 13.50 15.11
C SER A 227 4.51 13.32 16.55
N ASP A 228 4.34 14.35 17.37
CA ASP A 228 4.83 14.40 18.75
C ASP A 228 3.91 13.57 19.63
N ILE A 229 2.60 13.61 19.37
CA ILE A 229 1.60 12.76 20.03
C ILE A 229 1.89 11.27 19.77
N VAL A 230 2.18 10.87 18.53
CA VAL A 230 2.54 9.48 18.21
C VAL A 230 3.83 9.05 18.91
N THR A 231 4.80 9.96 19.03
CA THR A 231 6.06 9.69 19.73
C THR A 231 5.80 9.48 21.22
N LEU A 232 4.99 10.33 21.84
CA LEU A 232 4.61 10.22 23.25
C LEU A 232 3.80 8.93 23.52
N ALA A 233 2.89 8.57 22.61
CA ALA A 233 2.12 7.32 22.67
C ALA A 233 3.04 6.11 22.76
N TYR A 234 4.02 6.10 21.86
CA TYR A 234 4.97 5.01 21.78
C TYR A 234 5.91 4.98 22.97
N GLN A 235 6.37 6.13 23.47
CA GLN A 235 7.17 6.20 24.69
C GLN A 235 6.44 5.64 25.91
N ASN A 236 5.14 5.94 26.08
CA ASN A 236 4.34 5.35 27.16
C ASN A 236 4.28 3.82 27.04
N LEU A 237 4.09 3.30 25.83
CA LEU A 237 4.08 1.87 25.57
C LEU A 237 5.47 1.24 25.84
N GLN A 238 6.55 1.89 25.42
CA GLN A 238 7.92 1.45 25.68
C GLN A 238 8.21 1.33 27.17
N ASN A 239 7.83 2.34 27.95
CA ASN A 239 8.01 2.33 29.40
C ASN A 239 7.24 1.17 30.05
N GLN A 240 5.99 0.94 29.63
CA GLN A 240 5.20 -0.19 30.16
C GLN A 240 5.83 -1.55 29.83
N ILE A 241 6.32 -1.72 28.60
CA ILE A 241 7.01 -2.96 28.19
C ILE A 241 8.26 -3.18 29.03
N PHE A 242 9.05 -2.13 29.26
CA PHE A 242 10.26 -2.21 30.07
C PHE A 242 9.95 -2.57 31.52
N GLU A 243 8.98 -1.91 32.15
CA GLU A 243 8.59 -2.20 33.53
C GLU A 243 8.03 -3.63 33.71
N MET A 244 7.31 -4.15 32.72
CA MET A 244 6.70 -5.49 32.81
C MET A 244 7.66 -6.63 32.47
N LEU A 245 8.53 -6.45 31.47
CA LEU A 245 9.34 -7.52 30.89
C LEU A 245 10.84 -7.31 31.10
N LEU A 246 11.27 -6.18 31.67
CA LEU A 246 12.65 -5.72 31.72
C LEU A 246 13.31 -5.74 30.34
N LEU A 247 12.52 -5.49 29.30
CA LEU A 247 12.92 -5.53 27.90
C LEU A 247 12.97 -4.11 27.35
N ASP A 248 14.18 -3.65 27.02
CA ASP A 248 14.35 -2.41 26.29
C ASP A 248 14.08 -2.65 24.80
N ILE A 249 12.92 -2.22 24.30
CA ILE A 249 12.56 -2.37 22.90
C ILE A 249 13.14 -1.28 21.99
N THR A 250 13.81 -0.25 22.54
CA THR A 250 14.41 0.84 21.77
C THR A 250 15.60 0.39 20.95
N VAL A 251 16.24 -0.72 21.34
CA VAL A 251 17.38 -1.32 20.63
C VAL A 251 16.96 -2.17 19.42
N PHE A 252 15.66 -2.33 19.16
CA PHE A 252 15.15 -3.09 18.02
C PHE A 252 14.53 -2.19 16.96
N ASP A 253 14.57 -2.65 15.71
CA ASP A 253 13.98 -1.93 14.59
C ASP A 253 12.53 -2.35 14.38
N LEU A 254 11.57 -1.45 14.63
CA LEU A 254 10.17 -1.71 14.27
C LEU A 254 10.06 -1.83 12.75
N CYS A 255 9.51 -2.95 12.29
CA CYS A 255 9.45 -3.24 10.86
C CYS A 255 8.06 -3.57 10.33
N GLU A 256 7.08 -3.79 11.22
CA GLU A 256 5.72 -4.11 10.85
C GLU A 256 4.75 -3.82 12.00
N VAL A 257 3.59 -3.27 11.65
CA VAL A 257 2.46 -3.05 12.56
C VAL A 257 1.24 -3.74 11.97
N SER A 258 0.54 -4.52 12.78
CA SER A 258 -0.60 -5.31 12.32
C SER A 258 -1.76 -5.32 13.31
N LEU A 259 -2.95 -5.23 12.75
CA LEU A 259 -4.26 -5.42 13.35
C LEU A 259 -5.01 -6.49 12.54
N PRO A 260 -6.13 -7.03 13.02
CA PRO A 260 -6.90 -8.01 12.27
C PRO A 260 -7.32 -7.53 10.87
N ARG A 261 -7.57 -6.22 10.69
CA ARG A 261 -8.07 -5.65 9.43
C ARG A 261 -7.05 -4.78 8.68
N ALA A 262 -5.91 -4.50 9.29
CA ALA A 262 -4.85 -3.65 8.72
C ALA A 262 -3.46 -4.22 8.97
N GLU A 263 -2.57 -4.10 8.00
CA GLU A 263 -1.16 -4.45 8.15
C GLU A 263 -0.32 -3.45 7.37
N VAL A 264 0.81 -3.03 7.92
CA VAL A 264 1.80 -2.20 7.23
C VAL A 264 3.20 -2.67 7.60
N LYS A 265 4.07 -2.79 6.60
CA LYS A 265 5.49 -3.16 6.79
C LYS A 265 6.39 -2.03 6.34
N SER A 266 7.60 -1.96 6.90
CA SER A 266 8.64 -0.98 6.51
C SER A 266 9.00 -1.03 5.04
N SER A 267 8.78 -2.15 4.36
CA SER A 267 8.98 -2.32 2.92
C SER A 267 7.89 -1.71 2.03
N GLY A 268 6.91 -0.99 2.59
CA GLY A 268 5.80 -0.43 1.82
C GLY A 268 4.73 -1.46 1.42
N VAL A 269 4.74 -2.65 2.03
CA VAL A 269 3.68 -3.65 1.86
C VAL A 269 2.57 -3.37 2.86
N VAL A 270 1.32 -3.35 2.39
CA VAL A 270 0.14 -3.14 3.21
C VAL A 270 -0.93 -4.20 2.96
N LYS A 271 -1.78 -4.42 3.96
CA LYS A 271 -3.01 -5.23 3.86
C LYS A 271 -4.15 -4.39 4.37
N MET A 272 -5.23 -4.32 3.61
CA MET A 272 -6.40 -3.48 3.92
C MET A 272 -7.64 -4.34 3.74
N LYS A 273 -8.40 -4.57 4.81
CA LYS A 273 -9.60 -5.45 4.76
C LYS A 273 -10.93 -4.70 4.74
N THR A 274 -10.93 -3.40 4.98
CA THR A 274 -12.14 -2.57 4.99
C THR A 274 -11.89 -1.25 4.26
N PRO A 275 -12.94 -0.58 3.75
CA PRO A 275 -12.81 0.73 3.11
C PRO A 275 -12.24 1.80 4.04
N GLU A 276 -12.56 1.76 5.34
CA GLU A 276 -12.03 2.71 6.34
C GLU A 276 -10.51 2.60 6.44
N ILE A 277 -9.96 1.38 6.39
CA ILE A 277 -8.51 1.17 6.39
C ILE A 277 -7.88 1.66 5.09
N VAL A 278 -8.54 1.50 3.94
CA VAL A 278 -8.03 2.06 2.67
C VAL A 278 -7.95 3.59 2.76
N ASN A 279 -9.02 4.23 3.22
CA ASN A 279 -9.05 5.67 3.42
C ASN A 279 -7.99 6.14 4.42
N CYS A 280 -7.83 5.42 5.54
CA CYS A 280 -6.80 5.67 6.54
C CYS A 280 -5.39 5.61 5.93
N VAL A 281 -5.09 4.55 5.16
CA VAL A 281 -3.76 4.39 4.54
C VAL A 281 -3.46 5.55 3.61
N LEU A 282 -4.38 5.88 2.70
CA LEU A 282 -4.20 6.95 1.72
C LEU A 282 -4.08 8.32 2.40
N THR A 283 -4.86 8.58 3.45
CA THR A 283 -4.77 9.81 4.25
C THR A 283 -3.43 9.92 4.98
N VAL A 284 -2.92 8.84 5.55
CA VAL A 284 -1.60 8.83 6.18
C VAL A 284 -0.49 9.07 5.15
N LEU A 285 -0.61 8.50 3.95
CA LEU A 285 0.37 8.74 2.88
C LEU A 285 0.42 10.23 2.47
N ASN A 286 -0.73 10.90 2.43
CA ASN A 286 -0.81 12.34 2.20
C ASN A 286 0.02 13.11 3.23
N GLU A 287 -0.22 12.83 4.51
CA GLU A 287 0.47 13.48 5.64
C GLU A 287 1.98 13.22 5.59
N ILE A 288 2.40 11.98 5.31
CA ILE A 288 3.83 11.63 5.17
C ILE A 288 4.49 12.39 4.03
N ASN A 289 3.84 12.50 2.86
CA ASN A 289 4.39 13.20 1.71
C ASN A 289 4.52 14.71 1.95
N HIS A 290 3.58 15.32 2.68
CA HIS A 290 3.66 16.73 3.08
C HIS A 290 4.80 16.99 4.09
N ILE A 291 5.10 16.05 4.98
CA ILE A 291 6.23 16.19 5.92
C ILE A 291 7.57 16.21 5.17
N ILE A 292 7.70 15.41 4.11
CA ILE A 292 8.93 15.34 3.31
C ILE A 292 9.14 16.66 2.53
N SER A 293 8.09 17.20 1.91
CA SER A 293 8.21 18.43 1.10
C SER A 293 8.58 19.68 1.93
N HIS A 294 8.18 19.76 3.20
CA HIS A 294 8.59 20.86 4.09
C HIS A 294 10.03 20.71 4.62
N THR A 295 10.55 19.48 4.71
CA THR A 295 11.91 19.23 5.19
C THR A 295 12.94 19.60 4.11
N ASP A 296 12.62 19.38 2.83
CA ASP A 296 13.48 19.73 1.68
C ASP A 296 13.53 21.26 1.40
N GLN A 297 12.50 22.02 1.79
CA GLN A 297 12.50 23.48 1.69
C GLN A 297 13.32 24.17 2.79
N ASN A 298 13.46 23.54 3.96
CA ASN A 298 14.26 24.10 5.06
C ASN A 298 15.76 23.81 4.92
N SER A 299 16.16 22.77 4.18
CA SER A 299 17.56 22.45 3.90
C SER A 299 18.16 23.24 2.73
N SER A 300 17.33 23.90 1.92
CA SER A 300 17.77 24.75 0.80
C SER A 300 17.95 26.23 1.17
N ASN A 301 17.56 26.64 2.39
CA ASN A 301 17.72 28.01 2.89
C ASN A 301 18.94 28.21 3.81
N SER A 302 19.80 27.20 3.97
CA SER A 302 20.97 27.25 4.87
C SER A 302 22.32 27.30 4.15
N SER A 303 22.35 27.55 2.84
CA SER A 303 23.59 27.64 2.05
C SER A 303 23.97 29.04 1.58
N ASP A 304 23.32 30.10 2.06
CA ASP A 304 23.70 31.49 1.81
C ASP A 304 23.78 32.29 3.13
N THR A 305 24.85 32.08 3.89
CA THR A 305 25.44 33.07 4.83
C THR A 305 26.93 32.83 4.96
#